data_AF-A0A425WIS9-F1
#
_entry.id   AF-A0A425WIS9-F1
#
_cell.length_a   1.000
_cell.length_b   1.000
_cell.length_c   1.000
_cell.angle_alpha   90.00
_cell.angle_beta   90.00
_cell.angle_gamma   90.00
#
_symmetry.space_group_name_H-M   'P 1'
#
loop_
_entity.id
_entity.type
_entity.pdbx_description
1 polymer ?
#
loop_
_entity_poly.entity_id
_entity_poly.type
_entity_poly.pdbx_seq_one_letter_code
_entity_poly.pdbx_strand_id
1 'polypeptide(L)'
;MNEEKDPNRTIDKLERLLPFVDSWAVSDSPAPKSFRKLSPERLKELSRKYMASWHEYTKRFGIFLLMHYPLPDHFRPGHLVWTKDADDGRYYVEMMVGWYVAEALVTQEQAALPFTEKKELPQKTKRIAIQKALDSRRISAAMKKHLRHIRTEL
;
A
#
# COMPACT_ATOMS: atom_id res chain seq x y z
N MET A 1 4.32 -6.61 -20.08
CA MET A 1 4.00 -5.35 -19.38
C MET A 1 5.21 -4.78 -18.65
N ASN A 2 5.91 -5.57 -17.81
CA ASN A 2 7.04 -5.04 -17.01
C ASN A 2 8.24 -4.50 -17.83
N GLU A 3 8.47 -5.06 -19.02
CA GLU A 3 9.52 -4.63 -19.96
C GLU A 3 9.07 -3.52 -20.94
N GLU A 4 7.82 -3.06 -20.87
CA GLU A 4 7.36 -1.93 -21.69
C GLU A 4 8.12 -0.65 -21.29
N LYS A 5 8.67 0.05 -22.27
CA LYS A 5 9.54 1.22 -22.06
C LYS A 5 8.77 2.54 -22.06
N ASP A 6 7.60 2.58 -22.70
CA ASP A 6 6.72 3.74 -22.74
C ASP A 6 5.71 3.69 -21.57
N PRO A 7 5.74 4.64 -20.63
CA PRO A 7 4.81 4.68 -19.52
C PRO A 7 3.33 4.74 -19.93
N ASN A 8 3.00 5.42 -21.02
CA ASN A 8 1.61 5.55 -21.47
C ASN A 8 1.08 4.21 -22.01
N ARG A 9 1.90 3.51 -22.81
CA ARG A 9 1.55 2.15 -23.26
C ARG A 9 1.43 1.16 -22.11
N THR A 10 2.21 1.33 -21.04
CA THR A 10 2.07 0.54 -19.82
C THR A 10 0.74 0.81 -19.14
N ILE A 11 0.34 2.08 -19.01
CA ILE A 11 -0.95 2.47 -18.44
C ILE A 11 -2.09 1.86 -19.25
N ASP A 12 -2.07 1.96 -20.58
CA ASP A 12 -3.10 1.36 -21.45
C ASP A 12 -3.23 -0.16 -21.24
N LYS A 13 -2.10 -0.86 -21.11
CA LYS A 13 -2.08 -2.31 -20.85
C LYS A 13 -2.64 -2.63 -19.47
N LEU A 14 -2.32 -1.83 -18.45
CA LEU A 14 -2.86 -1.99 -17.10
C LEU A 14 -4.37 -1.75 -17.08
N GLU A 15 -4.86 -0.71 -17.75
CA GLU A 15 -6.29 -0.38 -17.80
C GLU A 15 -7.11 -1.48 -18.49
N ARG A 16 -6.52 -2.21 -19.44
CA ARG A 16 -7.13 -3.39 -20.06
C ARG A 16 -7.08 -4.63 -19.17
N LEU A 17 -6.05 -4.77 -18.33
CA LEU A 17 -5.84 -5.95 -17.49
C LEU A 17 -6.63 -5.87 -16.17
N LEU A 18 -6.50 -4.76 -15.46
CA LEU A 18 -6.96 -4.59 -14.08
C LEU A 18 -8.44 -4.92 -13.85
N PRO A 19 -9.38 -4.68 -14.78
CA PRO A 19 -10.79 -5.06 -14.61
C PRO A 19 -11.04 -6.58 -14.54
N PHE A 20 -10.10 -7.40 -15.00
CA PHE A 20 -10.23 -8.86 -15.06
C PHE A 20 -9.37 -9.59 -14.01
N VAL A 21 -8.67 -8.85 -13.15
CA VAL A 21 -7.79 -9.45 -12.12
C VAL A 21 -8.62 -9.96 -10.95
N ASP A 22 -8.53 -11.24 -10.63
CA ASP A 22 -9.31 -11.88 -9.57
C ASP A 22 -8.46 -12.43 -8.42
N SER A 23 -7.16 -12.09 -8.39
CA SER A 23 -6.24 -12.58 -7.36
C SER A 23 -5.17 -11.56 -7.00
N TRP A 24 -4.75 -11.62 -5.72
CA TRP A 24 -3.69 -10.76 -5.20
C TRP A 24 -2.35 -11.00 -5.88
N ALA A 25 -2.08 -12.25 -6.30
CA ALA A 25 -0.84 -12.60 -6.99
C ALA A 25 -0.73 -11.87 -8.33
N VAL A 26 -1.83 -11.76 -9.06
CA VAL A 26 -1.88 -11.06 -10.34
C VAL A 26 -1.92 -9.55 -10.14
N SER A 27 -2.61 -9.03 -9.12
CA SER A 27 -2.62 -7.57 -8.86
C SER A 27 -1.28 -7.03 -8.40
N ASP A 28 -0.50 -7.80 -7.64
CA ASP A 28 0.74 -7.32 -7.02
C ASP A 28 1.99 -7.60 -7.90
N SER A 29 1.84 -8.34 -9.00
CA SER A 29 2.92 -8.67 -9.94
C SER A 29 3.40 -7.51 -10.84
N PRO A 30 2.54 -6.59 -11.32
CA PRO A 30 2.94 -5.52 -12.22
C PRO A 30 3.79 -4.44 -11.53
N ALA A 31 5.12 -4.52 -11.69
CA ALA A 31 6.06 -3.48 -11.31
C ALA A 31 6.83 -2.96 -12.54
N PRO A 32 6.14 -2.30 -13.50
CA PRO A 32 6.74 -1.88 -14.75
C PRO A 32 7.89 -0.90 -14.58
N LYS A 33 9.02 -1.16 -15.25
CA LYS A 33 10.22 -0.32 -15.15
C LYS A 33 9.97 1.08 -15.72
N SER A 34 9.10 1.20 -16.73
CA SER A 34 8.73 2.49 -17.33
C SER A 34 8.10 3.47 -16.34
N PHE A 35 7.45 2.99 -15.27
CA PHE A 35 6.86 3.88 -14.26
C PHE A 35 7.91 4.68 -13.48
N ARG A 36 9.18 4.26 -13.46
CA ARG A 36 10.28 5.07 -12.92
C ARG A 36 10.57 6.35 -13.72
N LYS A 37 10.01 6.47 -14.93
CA LYS A 37 10.10 7.68 -15.77
C LYS A 37 8.96 8.67 -15.49
N LEU A 38 7.93 8.27 -14.75
CA LEU A 38 6.81 9.13 -14.40
C LEU A 38 7.20 10.04 -13.24
N SER A 39 6.65 11.25 -13.21
CA SER A 39 6.80 12.12 -12.04
C SER A 39 6.14 11.49 -10.81
N PRO A 40 6.63 11.82 -9.59
CA PRO A 40 5.99 11.39 -8.36
C PRO A 40 4.52 11.78 -8.28
N GLU A 41 4.17 12.97 -8.79
CA GLU A 41 2.80 13.48 -8.87
C GLU A 41 1.94 12.57 -9.74
N ARG A 42 2.45 12.16 -10.91
CA ARG A 42 1.72 11.27 -11.81
C ARG A 42 1.52 9.88 -11.21
N LEU A 43 2.51 9.35 -10.50
CA LEU A 43 2.39 8.08 -9.77
C LEU A 43 1.32 8.15 -8.67
N LYS A 44 1.27 9.26 -7.93
CA LYS A 44 0.24 9.52 -6.91
C LYS A 44 -1.15 9.63 -7.52
N GLU A 45 -1.30 10.35 -8.64
CA GLU A 45 -2.56 10.43 -9.38
C GLU A 45 -3.06 9.06 -9.83
N LEU A 46 -2.20 8.25 -10.44
CA LEU A 46 -2.55 6.90 -10.87
C LEU A 46 -2.93 6.02 -9.67
N SER A 47 -2.18 6.10 -8.58
CA SER A 47 -2.47 5.36 -7.34
C SER A 47 -3.88 5.69 -6.84
N ARG A 48 -4.22 6.99 -6.74
CA ARG A 48 -5.55 7.45 -6.33
C ARG A 48 -6.64 7.03 -7.31
N LYS A 49 -6.39 7.12 -8.63
CA LYS A 49 -7.32 6.67 -9.67
C LYS A 49 -7.69 5.20 -9.46
N TYR A 50 -6.70 4.33 -9.24
CA TYR A 50 -6.96 2.90 -9.05
C TYR A 50 -7.59 2.59 -7.69
N MET A 51 -7.21 3.30 -6.61
CA MET A 51 -7.86 3.18 -5.29
C MET A 51 -9.35 3.53 -5.31
N ALA A 52 -9.78 4.42 -6.23
CA ALA A 52 -11.17 4.80 -6.38
C ALA A 52 -12.02 3.74 -7.13
N SER A 53 -11.41 2.66 -7.63
CA SER A 53 -12.13 1.60 -8.32
C SER A 53 -13.03 0.80 -7.36
N TRP A 54 -14.20 0.41 -7.86
CA TRP A 54 -15.07 -0.57 -7.19
C TRP A 54 -14.49 -1.98 -7.21
N HIS A 55 -13.68 -2.30 -8.22
CA HIS A 55 -13.09 -3.63 -8.37
C HIS A 55 -11.96 -3.86 -7.37
N GLU A 56 -12.07 -4.91 -6.54
CA GLU A 56 -11.24 -5.15 -5.35
C GLU A 56 -9.74 -5.13 -5.67
N TYR A 57 -9.34 -5.87 -6.70
CA TYR A 57 -7.94 -6.04 -7.06
C TYR A 57 -7.37 -4.83 -7.79
N THR A 58 -8.19 -4.05 -8.49
CA THR A 58 -7.79 -2.73 -9.02
C THR A 58 -7.53 -1.75 -7.89
N LYS A 59 -8.42 -1.72 -6.89
CA LYS A 59 -8.24 -0.91 -5.69
C LYS A 59 -6.97 -1.28 -4.94
N ARG A 60 -6.75 -2.58 -4.70
CA ARG A 60 -5.52 -3.13 -4.13
C ARG A 60 -4.29 -2.69 -4.92
N PHE A 61 -4.33 -2.77 -6.26
CA PHE A 61 -3.24 -2.35 -7.12
C PHE A 61 -2.90 -0.86 -6.96
N GLY A 62 -3.89 0.02 -6.75
CA GLY A 62 -3.63 1.43 -6.46
C GLY A 62 -2.76 1.62 -5.22
N ILE A 63 -3.05 0.88 -4.13
CA ILE A 63 -2.26 0.92 -2.90
C ILE A 63 -0.87 0.33 -3.12
N PHE A 64 -0.78 -0.80 -3.84
CA PHE A 64 0.50 -1.39 -4.23
C PHE A 64 1.38 -0.40 -5.01
N LEU A 65 0.79 0.34 -5.96
CA LEU A 65 1.50 1.34 -6.74
C LEU A 65 2.05 2.48 -5.86
N LEU A 66 1.25 2.95 -4.89
CA LEU A 66 1.66 3.96 -3.90
C LEU A 66 2.78 3.45 -2.97
N MET A 67 2.79 2.15 -2.68
CA MET A 67 3.82 1.50 -1.87
C MET A 67 5.14 1.35 -2.64
N HIS A 68 5.06 1.03 -3.93
CA HIS A 68 6.23 0.56 -4.67
C HIS A 68 7.07 1.67 -5.31
N TYR A 69 6.48 2.82 -5.65
CA TYR A 69 7.22 3.92 -6.30
C TYR A 69 7.30 5.19 -5.45
N PRO A 70 6.20 5.71 -4.86
CA PRO A 70 6.30 6.90 -4.02
C PRO A 70 6.92 6.70 -2.65
N LEU A 71 6.94 5.49 -2.08
CA LEU A 71 7.54 5.21 -0.77
C LEU A 71 8.93 4.57 -0.97
N PRO A 72 9.99 5.02 -0.25
CA PRO A 72 10.00 6.08 0.76
C PRO A 72 10.21 7.50 0.19
N ASP A 73 10.82 7.63 -0.98
CA ASP A 73 11.47 8.87 -1.43
C ASP A 73 10.52 10.05 -1.66
N HIS A 74 9.25 9.77 -1.95
CA HIS A 74 8.22 10.78 -2.23
C HIS A 74 7.01 10.66 -1.31
N PHE A 75 7.20 10.03 -0.15
CA PHE A 75 6.18 9.85 0.86
C PHE A 75 5.65 11.20 1.38
N ARG A 76 4.34 11.22 1.69
CA ARG A 76 3.71 12.29 2.46
C ARG A 76 2.76 11.64 3.47
N PRO A 77 2.60 12.18 4.69
CA PRO A 77 1.66 11.63 5.67
C PRO A 77 0.23 11.43 5.13
N GLY A 78 -0.22 12.29 4.21
CA GLY A 78 -1.51 12.15 3.54
C GLY A 78 -1.69 10.86 2.73
N HIS A 79 -0.60 10.18 2.35
CA HIS A 79 -0.68 8.88 1.69
C HIS A 79 -1.24 7.80 2.61
N LEU A 80 -0.93 7.82 3.91
CA LEU A 80 -1.52 6.91 4.90
C LEU A 80 -3.03 7.15 5.05
N VAL A 81 -3.46 8.42 4.93
CA VAL A 81 -4.88 8.77 4.93
C VAL A 81 -5.56 8.22 3.67
N TRP A 82 -4.95 8.35 2.50
CA TRP A 82 -5.50 7.78 1.26
C TRP A 82 -5.67 6.26 1.33
N THR A 83 -4.70 5.53 1.88
CA THR A 83 -4.81 4.08 2.01
C THR A 83 -5.83 3.68 3.06
N LYS A 84 -5.92 4.40 4.18
CA LYS A 84 -7.01 4.25 5.16
C LYS A 84 -8.38 4.44 4.50
N ASP A 85 -8.57 5.53 3.75
CA ASP A 85 -9.87 5.85 3.15
C ASP A 85 -10.23 4.89 2.01
N ALA A 86 -9.23 4.23 1.40
CA ALA A 86 -9.46 3.16 0.42
C ALA A 86 -9.95 1.87 1.08
N ASP A 87 -9.68 1.65 2.37
CA ASP A 87 -10.13 0.47 3.10
C ASP A 87 -11.66 0.40 3.13
N ASP A 88 -12.22 -0.57 2.40
CA ASP A 88 -13.66 -0.82 2.34
C ASP A 88 -14.07 -2.13 3.02
N GLY A 89 -13.19 -2.68 3.87
CA GLY A 89 -13.45 -3.90 4.65
C GLY A 89 -13.32 -5.21 3.86
N ARG A 90 -13.04 -5.15 2.54
CA ARG A 90 -12.72 -6.34 1.77
C ARG A 90 -11.33 -6.84 2.12
N TYR A 91 -11.23 -8.15 2.31
CA TYR A 91 -10.04 -8.78 2.89
C TYR A 91 -8.74 -8.45 2.15
N TYR A 92 -8.73 -8.46 0.81
CA TYR A 92 -7.49 -8.17 0.08
C TYR A 92 -7.17 -6.68 0.04
N VAL A 93 -8.14 -5.80 0.25
CA VAL A 93 -7.88 -4.36 0.43
C VAL A 93 -7.28 -4.12 1.82
N GLU A 94 -7.92 -4.60 2.89
CA GLU A 94 -7.41 -4.54 4.27
C GLU A 94 -5.97 -5.07 4.36
N MET A 95 -5.69 -6.20 3.67
CA MET A 95 -4.34 -6.78 3.63
C MET A 95 -3.29 -5.84 3.04
N MET A 96 -3.64 -5.11 1.98
CA MET A 96 -2.71 -4.21 1.32
C MET A 96 -2.57 -2.88 2.07
N VAL A 97 -3.65 -2.36 2.66
CA VAL A 97 -3.58 -1.19 3.56
C VAL A 97 -2.69 -1.49 4.77
N GLY A 98 -2.90 -2.63 5.43
CA GLY A 98 -2.07 -3.04 6.55
C GLY A 98 -0.60 -3.23 6.14
N TRP A 99 -0.34 -3.78 4.95
CA TRP A 99 1.02 -3.88 4.42
C TRP A 99 1.65 -2.52 4.17
N TYR A 100 0.93 -1.59 3.53
CA TYR A 100 1.41 -0.24 3.30
C TYR A 100 1.86 0.45 4.60
N VAL A 101 1.05 0.34 5.66
CA VAL A 101 1.40 0.90 6.98
C VAL A 101 2.65 0.23 7.56
N ALA A 102 2.76 -1.10 7.45
CA ALA A 102 3.95 -1.82 7.89
C ALA A 102 5.23 -1.43 7.14
N GLU A 103 5.14 -1.17 5.83
CA GLU A 103 6.25 -0.64 5.03
C GLU A 103 6.60 0.80 5.40
N ALA A 104 5.59 1.65 5.61
CA ALA A 104 5.78 3.02 6.04
C ALA A 104 6.44 3.08 7.42
N LEU A 105 6.14 2.17 8.35
CA LEU A 105 6.81 2.10 9.65
C LEU A 105 8.32 1.90 9.55
N VAL A 106 8.83 1.29 8.48
CA VAL A 106 10.27 1.05 8.30
C VAL A 106 11.04 2.35 8.07
N THR A 107 10.45 3.30 7.36
CA THR A 107 11.16 4.50 6.86
C THR A 107 10.54 5.82 7.31
N GLN A 108 9.30 5.80 7.78
CA GLN A 108 8.45 6.95 8.10
C GLN A 108 7.75 6.74 9.46
N GLU A 109 8.50 6.22 10.43
CA GLU A 109 8.01 5.77 11.74
C GLU A 109 7.05 6.77 12.40
N GLN A 110 7.47 8.02 12.54
CA GLN A 110 6.68 9.07 13.21
C GLN A 110 5.30 9.29 12.57
N ALA A 111 5.21 9.18 11.24
CA ALA A 111 3.96 9.38 10.52
C ALA A 111 3.07 8.11 10.53
N ALA A 112 3.67 6.92 10.51
CA ALA A 112 2.96 5.65 10.39
C ALA A 112 2.50 5.07 11.74
N LEU A 113 3.23 5.33 12.83
CA LEU A 113 2.94 4.81 14.16
C LEU A 113 1.52 5.15 14.69
N PRO A 114 0.97 6.36 14.45
CA PRO A 114 -0.41 6.67 14.83
C PRO A 114 -1.47 5.71 14.25
N PHE A 115 -1.20 5.10 13.08
CA PHE A 115 -2.13 4.17 12.44
C PHE A 115 -2.15 2.79 13.12
N THR A 116 -1.13 2.43 13.91
CA THR A 116 -1.14 1.24 14.75
C THR A 116 -1.60 1.54 16.18
N GLU A 117 -1.31 2.72 16.72
CA GLU A 117 -1.67 3.12 18.08
C GLU A 117 -3.14 3.58 18.21
N LYS A 118 -3.55 4.55 17.40
CA LYS A 118 -4.86 5.22 17.54
C LYS A 118 -5.96 4.48 16.79
N LYS A 119 -7.23 4.83 17.01
CA LYS A 119 -8.38 4.25 16.29
C LYS A 119 -8.51 4.80 14.85
N GLU A 120 -7.39 4.90 14.13
CA GLU A 120 -7.36 5.36 12.74
C GLU A 120 -7.75 4.23 11.77
N LEU A 121 -7.30 3.00 12.01
CA LEU A 121 -7.64 1.85 11.17
C LEU A 121 -8.72 0.97 11.81
N PRO A 122 -9.56 0.30 11.00
CA PRO A 122 -10.34 -0.84 11.46
C PRO A 122 -9.46 -1.86 12.19
N GLN A 123 -10.00 -2.48 13.23
CA GLN A 123 -9.25 -3.38 14.12
C GLN A 123 -8.55 -4.52 13.36
N LYS A 124 -9.20 -5.07 12.32
CA LYS A 124 -8.62 -6.13 11.46
C LYS A 124 -7.43 -5.62 10.65
N THR A 125 -7.57 -4.49 9.95
CA THR A 125 -6.48 -3.85 9.19
C THR A 125 -5.32 -3.46 10.09
N LYS A 126 -5.61 -2.95 11.29
CA LYS A 126 -4.58 -2.65 12.30
C LYS A 126 -3.81 -3.90 12.74
N ARG A 127 -4.51 -5.01 13.04
CA ARG A 127 -3.88 -6.30 13.38
C ARG A 127 -2.96 -6.79 12.26
N ILE A 128 -3.39 -6.65 11.00
CA ILE A 128 -2.58 -6.99 9.82
C ILE A 128 -1.31 -6.12 9.77
N ALA A 129 -1.45 -4.80 9.95
CA ALA A 129 -0.31 -3.88 9.92
C ALA A 129 0.74 -4.23 10.98
N ILE A 130 0.28 -4.46 12.21
CA ILE A 130 1.16 -4.86 13.32
C ILE A 130 1.83 -6.19 13.01
N GLN A 131 1.07 -7.19 12.56
CA GLN A 131 1.63 -8.51 12.27
C GLN A 131 2.70 -8.44 11.17
N LYS A 132 2.43 -7.74 10.06
CA LYS A 132 3.41 -7.55 8.99
C LYS A 132 4.67 -6.80 9.44
N ALA A 133 4.52 -5.80 10.31
CA ALA A 133 5.66 -5.09 10.90
C ALA A 133 6.48 -6.01 11.83
N LEU A 134 5.83 -6.87 12.62
CA LEU A 134 6.51 -7.85 13.47
C LEU A 134 7.28 -8.91 12.65
N ASP A 135 6.73 -9.34 11.52
CA ASP A 135 7.35 -10.31 10.61
C ASP A 135 8.51 -9.69 9.80
N SER A 136 8.51 -8.37 9.61
CA SER A 136 9.57 -7.67 8.89
C SER A 136 10.89 -7.68 9.65
N ARG A 137 11.98 -8.07 8.97
CA ARG A 137 13.35 -7.96 9.51
C ARG A 137 13.88 -6.53 9.56
N ARG A 138 13.23 -5.58 8.88
CA ARG A 138 13.66 -4.17 8.81
C ARG A 138 13.14 -3.32 9.98
N ILE A 139 12.18 -3.81 10.75
CA ILE A 139 11.67 -3.11 11.94
C ILE A 139 12.59 -3.37 13.12
N SER A 140 12.95 -2.30 13.85
CA SER A 140 13.86 -2.36 15.00
C SER A 140 13.29 -3.22 16.14
N ALA A 141 14.17 -3.80 16.95
CA ALA A 141 13.75 -4.61 18.10
C ALA A 141 12.90 -3.81 19.11
N ALA A 142 13.23 -2.54 19.33
CA ALA A 142 12.48 -1.62 20.17
C ALA A 142 11.05 -1.41 19.64
N MET A 143 10.92 -1.11 18.34
CA MET A 143 9.61 -0.96 17.71
C MET A 143 8.79 -2.26 17.76
N LYS A 144 9.41 -3.44 17.53
CA LYS A 144 8.70 -4.71 17.67
C LYS A 144 8.20 -4.97 19.09
N LYS A 145 8.97 -4.57 20.11
CA LYS A 145 8.55 -4.66 21.52
C LYS A 145 7.31 -3.79 21.75
N HIS A 146 7.32 -2.56 21.24
CA HIS A 146 6.20 -1.63 21.31
C HIS A 146 4.95 -2.16 20.60
N LEU A 147 5.08 -2.59 19.34
CA LEU A 147 3.97 -3.14 18.55
C LEU A 147 3.36 -4.40 19.18
N ARG A 148 4.16 -5.23 19.88
CA ARG A 148 3.65 -6.39 20.64
C ARG A 148 2.74 -5.96 21.79
N HIS A 149 3.10 -4.88 22.48
CA HIS A 149 2.27 -4.33 23.56
C HIS A 149 0.94 -3.79 23.03
N ILE A 150 0.97 -3.00 21.95
CA ILE A 150 -0.25 -2.53 21.28
C ILE A 150 -1.14 -3.72 20.88
N ARG A 151 -0.56 -4.78 20.32
CA ARG A 151 -1.31 -5.97 19.88
C ARG A 151 -2.07 -6.65 21.01
N THR A 152 -1.57 -6.63 22.24
CA THR A 152 -2.26 -7.25 23.40
C THR A 152 -3.49 -6.46 23.85
N GLU A 153 -3.60 -5.20 23.43
CA GLU A 153 -4.70 -4.30 23.79
C GLU A 153 -5.78 -4.22 22.69
N LEU A 154 -5.60 -4.94 21.57
CA LEU A 154 -6.52 -4.98 20.43
C LEU A 154 -7.54 -6.11 20.53
#